data_AF-A0A2T7SSA3-F1
#
_entry.id   AF-A0A2T7SSA3-F1
#
_cell.length_a   1.000
_cell.length_b   1.000
_cell.length_c   1.000
_cell.angle_alpha   90.00
_cell.angle_beta   90.00
_cell.angle_gamma   90.00
#
_symmetry.space_group_name_H-M   'P 1'
#
loop_
_entity.id
_entity.type
_entity.pdbx_description
1 polymer ?
#
loop_
_entity_poly.entity_id
_entity_poly.type
_entity_poly.pdbx_seq_one_letter_code
_entity_poly.pdbx_strand_id
1 'polypeptide(L)'
;METVTRRAWADEWVTVRCTACAREDQWPRPELGCPCGAMLRIAVEPVTPDTAAAGEPAPERPASEPPTAGRPAHIPLPRTAASPRPGFRPVTIRTAQDAVTTAALYLRWLGFKSVVESVEPGEPTAPGSSMPGSGTPGVGLRGPDVVARVDPTTGPASLRSVECLWLNGMNASATSVYFSLAGYADDARARADDLRLPLFVLDLTGAPQPVNGPADELVSSGA
;
A
#
# COMPACT_ATOMS: atom_id res chain seq x y z
N MET A 1 36.19 18.68 -20.79
CA MET A 1 34.76 19.00 -20.99
C MET A 1 34.07 17.66 -21.19
N GLU A 2 33.67 17.03 -20.10
CA GLU A 2 33.10 15.68 -20.10
C GLU A 2 31.61 15.80 -20.49
N THR A 3 31.24 15.20 -21.61
CA THR A 3 29.87 15.24 -22.12
C THR A 3 28.99 14.33 -21.29
N VAL A 4 28.12 14.93 -20.47
CA VAL A 4 27.04 14.19 -19.80
C VAL A 4 26.07 13.70 -20.89
N THR A 5 26.13 12.40 -21.19
CA THR A 5 25.12 11.74 -22.03
C THR A 5 23.81 11.67 -21.25
N ARG A 6 22.85 12.51 -21.63
CA ARG A 6 21.49 12.47 -21.07
C ARG A 6 20.87 11.12 -21.43
N ARG A 7 20.70 10.24 -20.44
CA ARG A 7 19.89 9.02 -20.61
C ARG A 7 18.43 9.41 -20.74
N ALA A 8 17.79 8.97 -21.81
CA ALA A 8 16.36 9.16 -22.00
C ALA A 8 15.62 8.15 -21.10
N TRP A 9 14.64 8.63 -20.34
CA TRP A 9 13.80 7.81 -19.46
C TRP A 9 13.21 6.58 -20.16
N ALA A 10 12.96 6.65 -21.47
CA ALA A 10 12.44 5.54 -22.27
C ALA A 10 13.41 4.34 -22.40
N ASP A 11 14.72 4.52 -22.20
CA ASP A 11 15.70 3.43 -22.36
C ASP A 11 15.85 2.55 -21.10
N GLU A 12 15.36 3.03 -19.96
CA GLU A 12 15.57 2.44 -18.62
C GLU A 12 14.31 1.78 -18.05
N TRP A 13 13.15 1.99 -18.68
CA TRP A 13 11.87 1.48 -18.23
C TRP A 13 11.22 0.58 -19.30
N VAL A 14 10.54 -0.47 -18.85
CA VAL A 14 9.78 -1.40 -19.70
C VAL A 14 8.34 -1.46 -19.24
N THR A 15 7.39 -1.48 -20.18
CA THR A 15 5.96 -1.66 -19.85
C THR A 15 5.66 -3.13 -19.66
N VAL A 16 5.04 -3.47 -18.52
CA VAL A 16 4.63 -4.84 -18.19
C VAL A 16 3.11 -4.87 -18.03
N ARG A 17 2.46 -5.87 -18.64
CA ARG A 17 1.03 -6.12 -18.47
C ARG A 17 0.80 -7.18 -17.39
N CYS A 18 -0.01 -6.86 -16.39
CA CYS A 18 -0.40 -7.81 -15.35
C CYS A 18 -1.29 -8.91 -15.93
N THR A 19 -0.91 -10.18 -15.77
CA THR A 19 -1.73 -11.31 -16.25
C THR A 19 -3.00 -11.53 -15.41
N ALA A 20 -3.10 -10.93 -14.22
CA ALA A 20 -4.27 -11.05 -13.34
C ALA A 20 -5.33 -9.96 -13.58
N CYS A 21 -4.92 -8.71 -13.82
CA CYS A 21 -5.84 -7.56 -13.97
C CYS A 21 -5.73 -6.83 -15.31
N ALA A 22 -4.85 -7.27 -16.21
CA ALA A 22 -4.57 -6.68 -17.52
C ALA A 22 -4.07 -5.22 -17.54
N ARG A 23 -3.81 -4.61 -16.38
CA ARG A 23 -3.21 -3.26 -16.30
C ARG A 23 -1.78 -3.26 -16.84
N GLU A 24 -1.42 -2.18 -17.51
CA GLU A 24 -0.07 -1.89 -17.98
C GLU A 24 0.61 -0.88 -17.05
N ASP A 25 1.78 -1.23 -16.53
CA ASP A 25 2.58 -0.39 -15.64
C ASP A 25 4.04 -0.35 -16.08
N GLN A 26 4.76 0.72 -15.73
CA GLN A 26 6.19 0.86 -16.03
C GLN A 26 7.03 0.23 -14.93
N TRP A 27 7.98 -0.62 -15.32
CA TRP A 27 8.93 -1.27 -14.44
C TRP A 27 10.37 -0.95 -14.86
N PRO A 28 11.31 -0.83 -13.89
CA PRO A 28 12.72 -0.70 -14.21
C PRO A 28 13.19 -1.90 -15.02
N ARG A 29 14.00 -1.66 -16.06
CA ARG A 29 14.50 -2.73 -16.91
C ARG A 29 15.42 -3.66 -16.10
N PRO A 30 15.24 -5.00 -16.16
CA PRO A 30 16.08 -5.92 -15.40
C PRO A 30 17.50 -5.98 -15.96
N GLU A 31 18.46 -5.82 -15.06
CA GLU A 31 19.90 -5.84 -15.33
C GLU A 31 20.58 -6.96 -14.53
N LEU A 32 21.53 -7.66 -15.18
CA LEU A 32 22.29 -8.75 -14.59
C LEU A 32 23.78 -8.44 -14.65
N GLY A 33 24.48 -8.62 -13.53
CA GLY A 33 25.93 -8.53 -13.49
C GLY A 33 26.59 -9.80 -14.03
N CYS A 34 27.46 -9.67 -15.02
CA CYS A 34 28.42 -10.71 -15.40
C CYS A 34 29.57 -10.72 -14.37
N PRO A 35 30.11 -11.89 -13.99
CA PRO A 35 31.35 -11.99 -13.20
C PRO A 35 32.55 -11.26 -13.82
N CYS A 36 32.49 -10.97 -15.12
CA CYS A 36 33.47 -10.19 -15.88
C CYS A 36 33.33 -8.66 -15.72
N GLY A 37 32.31 -8.17 -15.02
CA GLY A 37 32.03 -6.73 -14.82
C GLY A 37 31.08 -6.11 -15.87
N ALA A 38 30.67 -6.86 -16.89
CA ALA A 38 29.67 -6.39 -17.86
C ALA A 38 28.26 -6.39 -17.26
N MET A 39 27.45 -5.37 -17.58
CA MET A 39 26.04 -5.30 -17.21
C MET A 39 25.18 -5.73 -18.40
N LEU A 40 24.50 -6.86 -18.27
CA LEU A 40 23.63 -7.43 -19.30
C LEU A 40 22.20 -6.97 -19.07
N ARG A 41 21.54 -6.54 -20.14
CA ARG A 41 20.12 -6.16 -20.12
C ARG A 41 19.30 -7.26 -20.76
N ILE A 42 18.25 -7.69 -20.07
CA ILE A 42 17.33 -8.67 -20.65
C ILE A 42 16.49 -7.95 -21.71
N ALA A 43 16.40 -8.52 -22.90
CA ALA A 43 15.48 -8.06 -23.93
C ALA A 43 14.05 -8.41 -23.47
N VAL A 44 13.25 -7.38 -23.16
CA VAL A 44 11.83 -7.51 -22.87
C VAL A 44 11.10 -7.03 -24.12
N GLU A 45 10.31 -7.89 -24.73
CA GLU A 45 9.48 -7.52 -25.87
C GLU A 45 8.38 -6.56 -25.41
N PRO A 46 8.26 -5.36 -25.99
CA PRO A 46 7.19 -4.45 -25.61
C PRO A 46 5.84 -5.07 -25.99
N VAL A 47 4.88 -5.00 -25.07
CA VAL A 47 3.49 -5.36 -25.38
C VAL A 47 3.01 -4.38 -26.45
N THR A 48 2.92 -4.83 -27.70
CA THR A 48 2.18 -4.09 -28.71
C THR A 48 0.70 -4.21 -28.35
N PRO A 49 -0.06 -3.09 -28.31
CA PRO A 49 -1.49 -3.19 -28.23
C PRO A 49 -1.94 -3.98 -29.47
N ASP A 50 -2.56 -5.13 -29.23
CA ASP A 50 -3.18 -5.92 -30.28
C ASP A 50 -4.14 -4.98 -31.01
N THR A 51 -3.76 -4.60 -32.24
CA THR A 51 -4.67 -3.90 -33.13
C THR A 51 -5.71 -4.93 -33.51
N ALA A 52 -6.80 -4.92 -32.73
CA ALA A 52 -7.97 -5.75 -32.92
C ALA A 52 -8.31 -5.76 -34.40
N ALA A 53 -8.14 -6.92 -35.03
CA ALA A 53 -8.71 -7.24 -36.31
C ALA A 53 -10.23 -6.99 -36.21
N ALA A 54 -10.67 -5.89 -36.79
CA ALA A 54 -12.07 -5.61 -37.05
C ALA A 54 -12.61 -6.70 -37.99
N GLY A 55 -13.29 -7.69 -37.42
CA GLY A 55 -14.27 -8.51 -38.12
C GLY A 55 -15.62 -7.82 -38.01
N GLU A 56 -16.11 -7.27 -39.13
CA GLU A 56 -17.44 -6.66 -39.25
C GLU A 56 -18.60 -7.68 -39.11
N PRO A 57 -19.81 -7.22 -38.77
CA PRO A 57 -20.95 -8.03 -38.32
C PRO A 57 -22.06 -8.21 -39.39
N ALA A 58 -22.96 -9.19 -39.19
CA ALA A 58 -24.37 -9.22 -39.69
C ALA A 58 -25.07 -10.55 -39.30
N PRO A 59 -26.42 -10.68 -39.34
CA PRO A 59 -27.49 -9.72 -39.00
C PRO A 59 -28.62 -10.33 -38.11
N GLU A 60 -29.53 -9.46 -37.65
CA GLU A 60 -30.73 -9.71 -36.83
C GLU A 60 -31.94 -10.30 -37.59
N ARG A 61 -32.83 -11.00 -36.83
CA ARG A 61 -34.31 -10.76 -36.71
C ARG A 61 -35.05 -12.00 -36.14
N PRO A 62 -36.32 -11.90 -35.67
CA PRO A 62 -37.01 -10.80 -34.96
C PRO A 62 -37.79 -11.26 -33.70
N ALA A 63 -38.42 -10.29 -33.05
CA ALA A 63 -39.15 -10.34 -31.77
C ALA A 63 -40.50 -11.08 -31.75
N SER A 64 -40.97 -11.40 -30.54
CA SER A 64 -42.39 -11.56 -30.19
C SER A 64 -42.66 -11.05 -28.76
N GLU A 65 -43.65 -10.17 -28.65
CA GLU A 65 -44.22 -9.43 -27.49
C GLU A 65 -45.21 -10.29 -26.64
N PRO A 66 -45.91 -9.76 -25.58
CA PRO A 66 -45.47 -9.02 -24.39
C PRO A 66 -46.15 -9.62 -23.09
N PRO A 67 -46.48 -8.90 -21.97
CA PRO A 67 -46.15 -9.37 -20.62
C PRO A 67 -47.36 -9.88 -19.80
N THR A 68 -47.15 -10.87 -18.93
CA THR A 68 -48.12 -11.24 -17.89
C THR A 68 -47.71 -10.62 -16.55
N ALA A 69 -48.61 -9.80 -16.00
CA ALA A 69 -48.48 -9.12 -14.72
C ALA A 69 -48.27 -10.12 -13.56
N GLY A 70 -47.11 -10.00 -12.89
CA GLY A 70 -46.81 -10.66 -11.63
C GLY A 70 -46.38 -9.63 -10.59
N ARG A 71 -47.09 -9.60 -9.47
CA ARG A 71 -46.91 -8.84 -8.21
C ARG A 71 -45.52 -8.22 -7.94
N PRO A 72 -45.44 -7.06 -7.28
CA PRO A 72 -44.16 -6.47 -6.88
C PRO A 72 -43.39 -7.44 -5.99
N ALA A 73 -42.29 -7.96 -6.52
CA ALA A 73 -41.24 -8.57 -5.72
C ALA A 73 -40.70 -7.46 -4.82
N HIS A 74 -40.90 -7.61 -3.51
CA HIS A 74 -40.18 -6.86 -2.50
C HIS A 74 -38.69 -6.96 -2.84
N ILE A 75 -38.08 -5.84 -3.25
CA ILE A 75 -36.62 -5.77 -3.40
C ILE A 75 -36.09 -5.97 -1.98
N PRO A 76 -35.38 -7.07 -1.66
CA PRO A 76 -34.69 -7.15 -0.39
C PRO A 76 -33.65 -6.04 -0.44
N LEU A 77 -33.83 -5.01 0.40
CA LEU A 77 -32.77 -4.02 0.61
C LEU A 77 -31.48 -4.79 0.90
N PRO A 78 -30.36 -4.47 0.22
CA PRO A 78 -29.10 -5.13 0.49
C PRO A 78 -28.84 -5.04 1.99
N ARG A 79 -28.37 -6.14 2.60
CA ARG A 79 -27.93 -6.12 3.99
C ARG A 79 -26.68 -5.23 4.05
N THR A 80 -26.87 -3.94 4.26
CA THR A 80 -25.78 -2.94 4.28
C THR A 80 -24.99 -2.94 5.59
N ALA A 81 -25.29 -3.83 6.53
CA ALA A 81 -24.49 -4.01 7.73
C ALA A 81 -23.51 -5.16 7.50
N ALA A 82 -22.24 -4.83 7.29
CA ALA A 82 -21.14 -5.78 7.44
C ALA A 82 -21.30 -6.49 8.79
N SER A 83 -21.14 -7.81 8.83
CA SER A 83 -21.22 -8.58 10.08
C SER A 83 -20.33 -7.93 11.14
N PRO A 84 -20.80 -7.76 12.39
CA PRO A 84 -20.01 -7.11 13.43
C PRO A 84 -18.67 -7.82 13.57
N ARG A 85 -17.57 -7.07 13.36
CA ARG A 85 -16.23 -7.62 13.50
C ARG A 85 -16.05 -8.07 14.96
N PRO A 86 -15.51 -9.27 15.23
CA PRO A 86 -15.24 -9.70 16.59
C PRO A 86 -14.29 -8.71 17.27
N GLY A 87 -14.35 -8.56 18.59
CA GLY A 87 -13.43 -7.68 19.32
C GLY A 87 -11.96 -8.05 19.07
N PHE A 88 -11.10 -7.04 18.91
CA PHE A 88 -9.66 -7.26 18.79
C PHE A 88 -9.11 -7.86 20.10
N ARG A 89 -8.19 -8.83 20.00
CA ARG A 89 -7.53 -9.44 21.15
C ARG A 89 -6.11 -8.87 21.28
N PRO A 90 -5.88 -7.89 22.17
CA PRO A 90 -4.59 -7.25 22.29
C PRO A 90 -3.53 -8.19 22.88
N VAL A 91 -2.28 -7.95 22.49
CA VAL A 91 -1.09 -8.65 23.01
C VAL A 91 -0.18 -7.61 23.67
N THR A 92 0.23 -7.86 24.91
CA THR A 92 1.09 -6.90 25.63
C THR A 92 2.39 -6.64 24.88
N ILE A 93 2.75 -5.37 24.72
CA ILE A 93 3.96 -4.96 24.00
C ILE A 93 5.10 -4.82 25.00
N ARG A 94 6.17 -5.60 24.82
CA ARG A 94 7.39 -5.54 25.65
C ARG A 94 8.63 -5.15 24.85
N THR A 95 8.57 -5.35 23.53
CA THR A 95 9.66 -5.10 22.59
C THR A 95 9.15 -4.38 21.33
N ALA A 96 10.06 -3.82 20.54
CA ALA A 96 9.73 -3.27 19.22
C ALA A 96 9.09 -4.32 18.31
N GLN A 97 9.54 -5.59 18.37
CA GLN A 97 8.97 -6.67 17.58
C GLN A 97 7.53 -7.01 17.99
N ASP A 98 7.20 -6.88 19.29
CA ASP A 98 5.83 -7.07 19.76
C ASP A 98 4.90 -5.97 19.21
N ALA A 99 5.40 -4.74 19.09
CA ALA A 99 4.66 -3.64 18.48
C ALA A 99 4.37 -3.92 17.00
N VAL A 100 5.38 -4.40 16.26
CA VAL A 100 5.23 -4.80 14.84
C VAL A 100 4.23 -5.94 14.69
N THR A 101 4.35 -6.96 15.54
CA THR A 101 3.42 -8.12 15.56
C THR A 101 2.00 -7.67 15.86
N THR A 102 1.82 -6.78 16.84
CA THR A 102 0.52 -6.21 17.22
C THR A 102 -0.09 -5.43 16.06
N ALA A 103 0.69 -4.57 15.39
CA ALA A 103 0.24 -3.82 14.22
C ALA A 103 -0.16 -4.76 13.07
N ALA A 104 0.62 -5.80 12.79
CA ALA A 104 0.29 -6.78 11.75
C ALA A 104 -1.01 -7.55 12.06
N LEU A 105 -1.20 -7.98 13.31
CA LEU A 105 -2.44 -8.62 13.76
C LEU A 105 -3.64 -7.66 13.66
N TYR A 106 -3.43 -6.39 13.98
CA TYR A 106 -4.48 -5.37 13.90
C TYR A 106 -4.89 -5.08 12.46
N LEU A 107 -3.94 -4.95 11.53
CA LEU A 107 -4.24 -4.77 10.10
C LEU A 107 -5.00 -5.97 9.52
N ARG A 108 -4.62 -7.19 9.91
CA ARG A 108 -5.35 -8.40 9.52
C ARG A 108 -6.77 -8.42 10.10
N TRP A 109 -6.93 -7.95 11.33
CA TRP A 109 -8.24 -7.78 11.95
C TRP A 109 -9.09 -6.73 11.20
N LEU A 110 -8.49 -5.62 10.77
CA LEU A 110 -9.13 -4.59 9.92
C LEU A 110 -9.58 -5.13 8.55
N GLY A 111 -9.03 -6.26 8.09
CA GLY A 111 -9.42 -6.93 6.84
C GLY A 111 -8.31 -6.99 5.80
N PHE A 112 -7.15 -6.39 6.05
CA PHE A 112 -6.02 -6.43 5.13
C PHE A 112 -5.44 -7.86 5.03
N LYS A 113 -5.16 -8.29 3.80
CA LYS A 113 -4.68 -9.65 3.51
C LYS A 113 -3.16 -9.67 3.38
N SER A 114 -2.57 -10.82 3.72
CA SER A 114 -1.16 -11.12 3.46
C SER A 114 -0.18 -10.05 3.95
N VAL A 115 -0.44 -9.46 5.12
CA VAL A 115 0.46 -8.48 5.73
C VAL A 115 1.72 -9.19 6.21
N VAL A 116 2.85 -8.84 5.61
CA VAL A 116 4.18 -9.34 5.95
C VAL A 116 5.07 -8.19 6.41
N GLU A 117 6.01 -8.50 7.29
CA GLU A 117 7.07 -7.55 7.63
C GLU A 117 7.92 -7.29 6.39
N SER A 118 8.02 -6.03 6.02
CA SER A 118 8.94 -5.59 4.99
C SER A 118 10.25 -5.25 5.65
N VAL A 119 11.26 -6.07 5.37
CA VAL A 119 12.63 -5.65 5.57
C VAL A 119 12.86 -4.55 4.54
N GLU A 120 12.71 -3.29 4.96
CA GLU A 120 13.28 -2.18 4.19
C GLU A 120 14.76 -2.54 4.04
N PRO A 121 15.32 -2.62 2.82
CA PRO A 121 16.74 -2.86 2.64
C PRO A 121 17.45 -1.66 3.27
N GLY A 122 17.78 -1.79 4.56
CA GLY A 122 18.65 -0.86 5.23
C GLY A 122 19.93 -0.87 4.42
N GLU A 123 20.28 0.28 3.84
CA GLU A 123 21.67 0.54 3.50
C GLU A 123 22.51 0.05 4.69
N PRO A 124 23.48 -0.86 4.49
CA PRO A 124 24.38 -1.22 5.57
C PRO A 124 25.02 0.08 6.01
N THR A 125 24.62 0.55 7.20
CA THR A 125 25.07 1.81 7.74
C THR A 125 26.58 1.70 7.82
N ALA A 126 27.28 2.41 6.94
CA ALA A 126 28.72 2.56 7.06
C ALA A 126 28.99 3.08 8.48
N PRO A 127 29.92 2.46 9.24
CA PRO A 127 30.18 2.86 10.62
C PRO A 127 30.69 4.30 10.61
N GLY A 128 29.82 5.27 10.95
CA GLY A 128 30.17 6.69 11.01
C GLY A 128 29.08 7.68 10.58
N SER A 129 28.04 7.26 9.85
CA SER A 129 26.98 8.18 9.39
C SER A 129 25.79 8.24 10.34
N SER A 130 26.03 8.58 11.61
CA SER A 130 24.96 9.02 12.51
C SER A 130 24.73 10.51 12.29
N MET A 131 23.91 10.86 11.29
CA MET A 131 23.37 12.21 11.20
C MET A 131 22.35 12.41 12.33
N PRO A 132 22.56 13.38 13.25
CA PRO A 132 21.60 13.64 14.31
C PRO A 132 20.35 14.29 13.69
N GLY A 133 19.25 13.53 13.61
CA GLY A 133 17.97 14.00 13.09
C GLY A 133 17.23 12.99 12.20
N SER A 134 17.90 11.94 11.73
CA SER A 134 17.20 10.81 11.11
C SER A 134 16.76 9.86 12.21
N GLY A 135 15.50 9.97 12.64
CA GLY A 135 14.88 8.98 13.52
C GLY A 135 15.13 7.57 13.01
N THR A 136 15.28 6.61 13.92
CA THR A 136 15.42 5.19 13.59
C THR A 136 14.36 4.83 12.55
N PRO A 137 14.74 4.24 11.39
CA PRO A 137 13.75 3.89 10.38
C PRO A 137 12.74 2.93 11.01
N GLY A 138 11.48 3.38 11.12
CA GLY A 138 10.40 2.55 11.61
C GLY A 138 10.26 1.29 10.76
N VAL A 139 9.83 0.19 11.37
CA VAL A 139 9.69 -1.10 10.70
C VAL A 139 8.50 -1.05 9.74
N GLY A 140 8.71 -1.49 8.49
CA GLY A 140 7.68 -1.54 7.47
C GLY A 140 6.86 -2.83 7.54
N LEU A 141 5.56 -2.71 7.30
CA LEU A 141 4.65 -3.82 7.04
C LEU A 141 4.03 -3.60 5.66
N ARG A 142 3.90 -4.64 4.84
CA ARG A 142 3.22 -4.53 3.55
C ARG A 142 2.28 -5.70 3.29
N GLY A 143 1.18 -5.40 2.63
CA GLY A 143 0.32 -6.35 1.94
C GLY A 143 -0.01 -5.82 0.54
N PRO A 144 -0.88 -6.50 -0.22
CA PRO A 144 -1.29 -6.05 -1.55
C PRO A 144 -1.95 -4.67 -1.55
N ASP A 145 -2.75 -4.40 -0.53
CA ASP A 145 -3.59 -3.19 -0.45
C ASP A 145 -3.15 -2.24 0.69
N VAL A 146 -2.06 -2.55 1.41
CA VAL A 146 -1.61 -1.77 2.56
C VAL A 146 -0.10 -1.64 2.64
N VAL A 147 0.36 -0.43 2.99
CA VAL A 147 1.72 -0.15 3.43
C VAL A 147 1.61 0.47 4.80
N ALA A 148 2.13 -0.19 5.83
CA ALA A 148 2.12 0.33 7.17
C ALA A 148 3.53 0.54 7.72
N ARG A 149 3.67 1.51 8.62
CA ARG A 149 4.91 1.77 9.35
C ARG A 149 4.63 1.67 10.85
N VAL A 150 5.57 1.07 11.57
CA VAL A 150 5.56 1.01 13.02
C VAL A 150 6.80 1.73 13.54
N ASP A 151 6.58 2.77 14.34
CA ASP A 151 7.63 3.52 15.01
C ASP A 151 7.67 3.15 16.51
N PRO A 152 8.63 2.32 16.93
CA PRO A 152 8.76 1.88 18.31
C PRO A 152 9.58 2.88 19.17
N THR A 153 9.92 4.06 18.65
CA THR A 153 10.74 5.02 19.39
C THR A 153 9.94 5.71 20.50
N THR A 154 10.66 6.29 21.45
CA THR A 154 10.09 7.05 22.57
C THR A 154 9.82 8.53 22.23
N GLY A 155 10.17 8.98 21.03
CA GLY A 155 9.95 10.35 20.55
C GLY A 155 8.74 10.43 19.62
N PRO A 156 8.06 11.59 19.54
CA PRO A 156 6.93 11.75 18.64
C PRO A 156 7.36 11.58 17.18
N ALA A 157 6.54 10.87 16.40
CA ALA A 157 6.77 10.68 14.98
C ALA A 157 6.73 12.02 14.23
N SER A 158 7.70 12.18 13.33
CA SER A 158 7.93 13.44 12.61
C SER A 158 7.01 13.63 11.40
N LEU A 159 6.82 14.88 10.98
CA LEU A 159 6.14 15.26 9.74
C LEU A 159 6.73 14.52 8.52
N ARG A 160 8.07 14.50 8.41
CA ARG A 160 8.76 13.81 7.32
C ARG A 160 8.43 12.32 7.27
N SER A 161 8.31 11.66 8.42
CA SER A 161 7.96 10.24 8.49
C SER A 161 6.57 9.96 7.93
N VAL A 162 5.60 10.85 8.17
CA VAL A 162 4.24 10.79 7.61
C VAL A 162 4.26 11.00 6.10
N GLU A 163 4.92 12.04 5.62
CA GLU A 163 4.97 12.35 4.18
C GLU A 163 5.68 11.26 3.38
N CYS A 164 6.79 10.73 3.89
CA CYS A 164 7.49 9.61 3.25
C CYS A 164 6.62 8.34 3.19
N LEU A 165 5.88 8.03 4.27
CA LEU A 165 4.98 6.89 4.27
C LEU A 165 3.82 7.07 3.28
N TRP A 166 3.27 8.29 3.19
CA TRP A 166 2.22 8.60 2.24
C TRP A 166 2.70 8.46 0.79
N LEU A 167 3.87 9.00 0.45
CA LEU A 167 4.47 8.84 -0.88
C LEU A 167 4.72 7.35 -1.21
N ASN A 168 5.14 6.56 -0.22
CA ASN A 168 5.38 5.13 -0.42
C ASN A 168 4.08 4.36 -0.70
N GLY A 169 3.00 4.62 0.05
CA GLY A 169 1.70 4.01 -0.21
C GLY A 169 1.11 4.44 -1.54
N MET A 170 1.22 5.74 -1.89
CA MET A 170 0.82 6.24 -3.20
C MET A 170 1.56 5.51 -4.33
N ASN A 171 2.87 5.38 -4.22
CA ASN A 171 3.68 4.68 -5.22
C ASN A 171 3.31 3.19 -5.33
N ALA A 172 2.94 2.57 -4.20
CA ALA A 172 2.45 1.19 -4.16
C ALA A 172 0.97 1.04 -4.52
N SER A 173 0.25 2.14 -4.80
CA SER A 173 -1.21 2.16 -4.96
C SER A 173 -1.96 1.47 -3.80
N ALA A 174 -1.47 1.65 -2.57
CA ALA A 174 -1.93 0.96 -1.37
C ALA A 174 -2.24 1.96 -0.25
N THR A 175 -3.13 1.57 0.67
CA THR A 175 -3.48 2.40 1.83
C THR A 175 -2.28 2.51 2.78
N SER A 176 -1.87 3.75 3.10
CA SER A 176 -0.82 4.02 4.07
C SER A 176 -1.36 4.03 5.50
N VAL A 177 -0.75 3.31 6.45
CA VAL A 177 -1.15 3.34 7.87
C VAL A 177 0.07 3.53 8.77
N TYR A 178 0.02 4.47 9.71
CA TYR A 178 1.13 4.70 10.64
C TYR A 178 0.73 4.29 12.07
N PHE A 179 1.54 3.46 12.70
CA PHE A 179 1.53 3.16 14.14
C PHE A 179 2.74 3.80 14.83
N SER A 180 2.53 4.42 15.98
CA SER A 180 3.60 4.98 16.83
C SER A 180 3.39 4.61 18.30
N LEU A 181 4.46 4.28 19.03
CA LEU A 181 4.39 4.11 20.50
C LEU A 181 4.30 5.46 21.22
N ALA A 182 5.05 6.46 20.78
CA ALA A 182 5.16 7.77 21.45
C ALA A 182 4.21 8.84 20.89
N GLY A 183 3.37 8.49 19.92
CA GLY A 183 2.47 9.44 19.26
C GLY A 183 3.15 10.23 18.14
N TYR A 184 2.59 11.40 17.85
CA TYR A 184 2.90 12.20 16.67
C TYR A 184 3.10 13.66 17.08
N ALA A 185 4.01 14.36 16.39
CA ALA A 185 4.09 15.80 16.50
C ALA A 185 2.81 16.44 15.92
N ASP A 186 2.46 17.64 16.40
CA ASP A 186 1.20 18.31 16.03
C ASP A 186 1.12 18.60 14.53
N ASP A 187 2.24 19.00 13.93
CA ASP A 187 2.38 19.22 12.49
C ASP A 187 2.21 17.93 11.69
N ALA A 188 2.77 16.82 12.18
CA ALA A 188 2.62 15.49 11.58
C ALA A 188 1.17 15.03 11.60
N ARG A 189 0.44 15.31 12.69
CA ARG A 189 -0.98 14.96 12.83
C ARG A 189 -1.87 15.77 11.90
N ALA A 190 -1.69 17.09 11.88
CA ALA A 190 -2.41 17.97 10.96
C ALA A 190 -2.16 17.57 9.50
N ARG A 191 -0.92 17.25 9.15
CA ARG A 191 -0.57 16.79 7.81
C ARG A 191 -1.21 15.45 7.47
N ALA A 192 -1.25 14.51 8.41
CA ALA A 192 -1.89 13.21 8.18
C ALA A 192 -3.39 13.36 7.88
N ASP A 193 -4.06 14.34 8.49
CA ASP A 193 -5.47 14.64 8.20
C ASP A 193 -5.67 15.12 6.76
N ASP A 194 -4.83 16.08 6.32
CA ASP A 194 -4.85 16.57 4.92
C ASP A 194 -4.61 15.43 3.92
N LEU A 195 -3.68 14.52 4.25
CA LEU A 195 -3.30 13.40 3.40
C LEU A 195 -4.21 12.18 3.54
N ARG A 196 -5.20 12.24 4.44
CA ARG A 196 -6.12 11.14 4.78
C ARG A 196 -5.37 9.87 5.16
N LEU A 197 -4.29 10.01 5.93
CA LEU A 197 -3.44 8.93 6.41
C LEU A 197 -3.88 8.50 7.83
N PRO A 198 -4.40 7.28 8.02
CA PRO A 198 -4.73 6.73 9.33
C PRO A 198 -3.53 6.66 10.28
N LEU A 199 -3.67 7.31 11.44
CA LEU A 199 -2.71 7.30 12.52
C LEU A 199 -3.22 6.50 13.72
N PHE A 200 -2.35 5.68 14.29
CA PHE A 200 -2.64 4.88 15.47
C PHE A 200 -1.54 5.02 16.52
N VAL A 201 -1.94 5.17 17.79
CA VAL A 201 -1.01 5.05 18.91
C VAL A 201 -1.10 3.65 19.49
N LEU A 202 0.04 2.98 19.60
CA LEU A 202 0.15 1.68 20.24
C LEU A 202 0.42 1.88 21.73
N ASP A 203 -0.54 1.54 22.58
CA ASP A 203 -0.29 1.48 24.01
C ASP A 203 0.45 0.19 24.39
N LEU A 204 1.10 0.17 25.57
CA LEU A 204 1.82 -1.03 26.04
C LEU A 204 0.89 -2.21 26.38
N THR A 205 -0.43 -1.97 26.44
CA THR A 205 -1.44 -3.03 26.60
C THR A 205 -1.68 -3.79 25.30
N GLY A 206 -1.27 -3.20 24.16
CA GLY A 206 -1.37 -3.79 22.83
C GLY A 206 -2.63 -3.43 22.08
N ALA A 207 -3.41 -2.45 22.53
CA ALA A 207 -4.59 -1.97 21.83
C ALA A 207 -4.24 -0.71 21.00
N PRO A 208 -4.22 -0.79 19.66
CA PRO A 208 -3.99 0.40 18.85
C PRO A 208 -5.17 1.36 18.98
N GLN A 209 -4.90 2.61 19.35
CA GLN A 209 -5.91 3.66 19.47
C GLN A 209 -5.90 4.55 18.23
N PRO A 210 -7.04 4.76 17.55
CA PRO A 210 -7.12 5.72 16.46
C PRO A 210 -6.90 7.13 17.03
N VAL A 211 -6.07 7.91 16.36
CA VAL A 211 -5.74 9.27 16.80
C VAL A 211 -6.18 10.34 15.81
N ASN A 212 -6.82 9.97 14.70
CA ASN A 212 -7.37 10.93 13.76
C ASN A 212 -8.60 10.38 13.02
N GLY A 213 -9.34 11.27 12.35
CA GLY A 213 -10.58 10.92 11.63
C GLY A 213 -10.40 9.79 10.61
N PRO A 214 -9.37 9.82 9.74
CA PRO A 214 -9.07 8.71 8.84
C PRO A 214 -8.87 7.36 9.54
N ALA A 215 -8.28 7.35 10.75
CA ALA A 215 -8.14 6.13 11.53
C ALA A 215 -9.47 5.64 12.10
N ASP A 216 -10.30 6.54 12.63
CA ASP A 216 -11.65 6.20 13.09
C ASP A 216 -12.51 5.61 11.96
N GLU A 217 -12.45 6.23 10.78
CA GLU A 217 -13.11 5.74 9.57
C GLU A 217 -12.64 4.33 9.23
N LEU A 218 -11.32 4.10 9.16
CA LEU A 218 -10.75 2.78 8.86
C LEU A 218 -11.16 1.71 9.88
N VAL A 219 -11.26 2.07 11.18
CA VAL A 219 -11.74 1.14 12.22
C VAL A 219 -13.20 0.77 11.98
N SER A 220 -14.03 1.76 11.62
CA SER A 220 -15.47 1.58 11.42
C SER A 220 -15.82 0.83 10.13
N SER A 221 -15.16 1.14 9.01
CA SER A 221 -15.41 0.54 7.70
C SER A 221 -14.66 -0.77 7.49
N GLY A 222 -13.46 -0.88 8.07
CA GLY A 222 -12.47 -1.86 7.63
C GLY A 222 -11.75 -1.49 6.35
N ALA A 223 -10.85 -2.39 5.96
CA ALA A 223 -10.16 -2.40 4.67
C ALA A 223 -11.14 -2.62 3.51
#